data_AF-A0AAW3UAQ9-F1
#
_entry.id   AF-A0AAW3UAQ9-F1
#
_cell.length_a   1.000
_cell.length_b   1.000
_cell.length_c   1.000
_cell.angle_alpha   90.00
_cell.angle_beta   90.00
_cell.angle_gamma   90.00
#
_symmetry.space_group_name_H-M   'P 1'
#
loop_
_entity.id
_entity.type
_entity.pdbx_description
1 polymer ?
#
loop_
_entity_poly.entity_id
_entity_poly.type
_entity_poly.pdbx_seq_one_letter_code
_entity_poly.pdbx_strand_id
1 'polypeptide(L)'
;MGNNAVELIGSSSKLYLLAKDAGTQAFSNADQLRSYERHWTPVHLDFVVDDLEQAVAQSLAAGATQEQAIRDNSWGRIAVMADPFGHGYCLIEFTAAGYDAVASSVQHFDGRPPAPRRGTSLGRPQCVS
;
A
#
# COMPACT_ATOMS: atom_id res chain seq x y z
N MET A 1 25.55 -5.69 14.94
CA MET A 1 24.26 -5.41 15.60
C MET A 1 23.62 -6.76 15.87
N GLY A 2 23.24 -7.07 17.11
CA GLY A 2 22.64 -8.38 17.46
C GLY A 2 21.25 -8.56 16.87
N ASN A 3 20.52 -9.60 17.28
CA ASN A 3 19.20 -10.02 16.74
C ASN A 3 18.03 -9.00 16.88
N ASN A 4 18.30 -7.73 17.13
CA ASN A 4 17.29 -6.71 17.48
C ASN A 4 17.07 -5.66 16.40
N ALA A 5 17.75 -5.77 15.25
CA ALA A 5 17.62 -4.80 14.16
C ALA A 5 17.72 -5.49 12.80
N VAL A 6 16.90 -5.00 11.85
CA VAL A 6 16.98 -5.32 10.43
C VAL A 6 17.26 -4.03 9.67
N GLU A 7 18.26 -4.05 8.79
CA GLU A 7 18.61 -2.94 7.89
C GLU A 7 17.91 -3.16 6.55
N LEU A 8 17.10 -2.19 6.12
CA LEU A 8 16.52 -2.14 4.79
C LEU A 8 17.28 -1.05 4.01
N ILE A 9 17.95 -1.42 2.93
CA ILE A 9 18.67 -0.47 2.08
C ILE A 9 17.68 0.09 1.05
N GLY A 10 17.20 1.32 1.27
CA GLY A 10 16.50 2.11 0.27
C GLY A 10 17.49 3.04 -0.45
N SER A 11 17.36 3.15 -1.78
CA SER A 11 18.18 3.97 -2.70
C SER A 11 19.28 4.84 -2.05
N SER A 12 18.93 5.98 -1.45
CA SER A 12 19.88 6.93 -0.83
C SER A 12 19.76 7.06 0.69
N SER A 13 18.98 6.21 1.36
CA SER A 13 18.72 6.34 2.79
C SER A 13 18.59 4.98 3.47
N LYS A 14 19.30 4.84 4.58
CA LYS A 14 19.24 3.63 5.40
C LYS A 14 18.00 3.67 6.28
N LEU A 15 17.20 2.61 6.23
CA LEU A 15 16.08 2.43 7.12
C LEU A 15 16.43 1.37 8.17
N TYR A 16 16.26 1.73 9.44
CA TYR A 16 16.48 0.84 10.57
C TYR A 16 15.16 0.55 11.27
N LEU A 17 14.84 -0.74 11.39
CA LEU A 17 13.73 -1.20 12.21
C LEU A 17 14.30 -1.65 13.56
N LEU A 18 13.92 -0.94 14.63
CA LEU A 18 14.45 -1.15 15.98
C LEU A 18 13.39 -1.79 16.87
N ALA A 19 13.64 -3.03 17.28
CA ALA A 19 12.77 -3.75 18.20
C ALA A 19 12.81 -3.15 19.61
N LYS A 20 11.65 -3.10 20.27
CA LYS A 20 11.50 -2.94 21.72
C LYS A 20 10.70 -4.10 22.29
N ASP A 21 10.70 -4.30 23.59
CA ASP A 21 9.95 -5.40 24.19
C ASP A 21 8.44 -5.24 23.89
N ALA A 22 7.82 -6.32 23.40
CA ALA A 22 6.37 -6.40 23.23
C ALA A 22 5.66 -6.22 24.58
N GLY A 23 4.44 -5.68 24.57
CA GLY A 23 3.68 -5.37 25.78
C GLY A 23 4.12 -4.10 26.51
N THR A 24 5.17 -3.42 26.06
CA THR A 24 5.54 -2.09 26.59
C THR A 24 4.72 -0.97 25.95
N GLN A 25 4.64 0.19 26.59
CA GLN A 25 3.84 1.33 26.09
C GLN A 25 4.38 1.86 24.73
N ALA A 26 3.53 1.91 23.69
CA ALA A 26 3.96 2.18 22.31
C ALA A 26 4.61 3.56 22.09
N PHE A 27 4.10 4.57 22.77
CA PHE A 27 4.65 5.93 22.85
C PHE A 27 4.16 6.61 24.14
N SER A 28 4.68 7.79 24.48
CA SER A 28 4.26 8.52 25.68
C SER A 28 2.75 8.76 25.69
N ASN A 29 2.09 8.39 26.79
CA ASN A 29 0.63 8.43 26.98
C ASN A 29 -0.20 7.55 26.02
N ALA A 30 0.38 6.49 25.44
CA ALA A 30 -0.37 5.55 24.63
C ALA A 30 -1.24 4.63 25.50
N ASP A 31 -2.52 4.52 25.16
CA ASP A 31 -3.41 3.46 25.68
C ASP A 31 -3.06 2.08 25.07
N GLN A 32 -2.33 2.07 23.96
CA GLN A 32 -1.92 0.86 23.24
C GLN A 32 -0.52 0.39 23.63
N LEU A 33 -0.40 -0.93 23.83
CA LEU A 33 0.89 -1.61 24.02
C LEU A 33 1.52 -2.02 22.69
N ARG A 34 2.86 -2.14 22.65
CA ARG A 34 3.59 -2.64 21.48
C ARG A 34 3.18 -4.08 21.20
N SER A 35 2.59 -4.30 20.03
CA SER A 35 2.37 -5.59 19.42
C SER A 35 3.06 -5.61 18.07
N TYR A 36 3.59 -6.77 17.69
CA TYR A 36 4.24 -7.02 16.41
C TYR A 36 3.45 -8.02 15.56
N GLU A 37 2.20 -8.27 15.94
CA GLU A 37 1.24 -8.95 15.07
C GLU A 37 1.00 -8.11 13.81
N ARG A 38 0.60 -8.77 12.72
CA ARG A 38 0.24 -8.07 11.49
C ARG A 38 -0.91 -7.09 11.77
N HIS A 39 -0.67 -5.83 11.47
CA HIS A 39 -1.64 -4.73 11.62
C HIS A 39 -1.73 -3.90 10.35
N TRP A 40 -2.72 -3.01 10.28
CA TRP A 40 -2.78 -2.02 9.21
C TRP A 40 -1.76 -0.91 9.47
N THR A 41 -0.85 -0.69 8.52
CA THR A 41 0.09 0.42 8.56
C THR A 41 -0.56 1.62 7.86
N PRO A 42 -0.72 2.78 8.53
CA PRO A 42 -1.44 3.93 7.97
C PRO A 42 -0.67 4.67 6.85
N VAL A 43 0.46 4.10 6.40
CA VAL A 43 1.25 4.56 5.26
C VAL A 43 1.52 3.40 4.33
N HIS A 44 1.53 3.67 3.02
CA HIS A 44 2.02 2.72 2.02
C HIS A 44 3.51 2.99 1.80
N LEU A 45 4.35 2.02 2.12
CA LEU A 45 5.79 2.13 1.94
C LEU A 45 6.21 1.29 0.73
N ASP A 46 6.63 1.96 -0.33
CA ASP A 46 7.06 1.32 -1.57
C ASP A 46 8.58 1.43 -1.72
N PHE A 47 9.26 0.30 -1.85
CA PHE A 47 10.68 0.25 -2.20
C PHE A 47 10.82 -0.12 -3.67
N VAL A 48 11.40 0.80 -4.44
CA VAL A 48 11.74 0.55 -5.83
C VAL A 48 13.05 -0.22 -5.88
N VAL A 49 13.06 -1.33 -6.62
CA VAL A 49 14.18 -2.25 -6.76
C VAL A 49 14.42 -2.57 -8.22
N ASP A 50 15.67 -2.88 -8.56
CA ASP A 50 16.05 -3.26 -9.93
C ASP A 50 15.72 -4.74 -10.24
N ASP A 51 15.63 -5.59 -9.21
CA ASP A 51 15.36 -7.03 -9.32
C ASP A 51 14.38 -7.45 -8.21
N LEU A 52 13.12 -7.67 -8.59
CA LEU A 52 12.04 -7.95 -7.64
C LEU A 52 12.23 -9.29 -6.92
N GLU A 53 12.54 -10.35 -7.66
CA GLU A 53 12.75 -11.69 -7.13
C GLU A 53 13.88 -11.72 -6.10
N GLN A 54 14.99 -11.06 -6.42
CA GLN A 54 16.12 -10.96 -5.50
C GLN A 54 15.74 -10.19 -4.24
N ALA A 55 15.04 -9.06 -4.38
CA ALA A 55 14.61 -8.26 -3.23
C ALA A 55 13.59 -9.01 -2.35
N VAL A 56 12.69 -9.79 -2.95
CA VAL A 56 11.76 -10.68 -2.22
C VAL A 56 12.56 -11.72 -1.45
N ALA A 57 13.52 -12.40 -2.09
CA ALA A 57 14.34 -13.41 -1.44
C ALA A 57 15.14 -12.84 -0.26
N GLN A 58 15.72 -11.65 -0.41
CA GLN A 58 16.41 -10.93 0.68
C GLN A 58 15.47 -10.58 1.82
N SER A 59 14.26 -10.10 1.50
CA SER A 59 13.25 -9.73 2.49
C SER A 59 12.80 -10.96 3.30
N LEU A 60 12.53 -12.08 2.63
CA LEU A 60 12.19 -13.35 3.29
C LEU A 60 13.33 -13.84 4.18
N ALA A 61 14.59 -13.76 3.71
CA ALA A 61 15.76 -14.12 4.51
C ALA A 61 15.94 -13.23 5.76
N ALA A 62 15.47 -11.98 5.70
CA ALA A 62 15.43 -11.06 6.83
C ALA A 62 14.21 -11.26 7.77
N GLY A 63 13.36 -12.27 7.51
CA GLY A 63 12.21 -12.62 8.33
C GLY A 63 10.89 -11.97 7.92
N ALA A 64 10.86 -11.25 6.79
CA ALA A 64 9.60 -10.75 6.24
C ALA A 64 8.70 -11.91 5.77
N THR A 65 7.41 -11.64 5.63
CA THR A 65 6.43 -12.54 5.03
C THR A 65 5.95 -11.95 3.71
N GLN A 66 5.91 -12.76 2.65
CA GLN A 66 5.24 -12.40 1.41
C GLN A 66 3.75 -12.73 1.55
N GLU A 67 2.89 -11.72 1.44
CA GLU A 67 1.45 -11.89 1.68
C GLU A 67 0.73 -12.49 0.47
N GLN A 68 1.26 -12.25 -0.73
CA GLN A 68 0.65 -12.62 -2.01
C GLN A 68 1.72 -12.90 -3.07
N ALA A 69 1.38 -13.73 -4.07
CA ALA A 69 2.23 -13.91 -5.24
C ALA A 69 2.52 -12.56 -5.94
N ILE A 70 3.68 -12.47 -6.60
CA ILE A 70 4.04 -11.30 -7.41
C ILE A 70 2.96 -11.06 -8.46
N ARG A 71 2.61 -9.78 -8.64
CA ARG A 71 1.64 -9.36 -9.65
C ARG A 71 2.31 -8.47 -10.68
N ASP A 72 2.09 -8.79 -11.94
CA ASP A 72 2.45 -7.93 -13.07
C ASP A 72 1.33 -6.92 -13.35
N ASN A 73 1.72 -5.74 -13.79
CA ASN A 73 0.82 -4.65 -14.16
C ASN A 73 1.46 -3.81 -15.28
N SER A 74 0.75 -2.80 -15.79
CA SER A 74 1.23 -2.00 -16.93
C SER A 74 2.43 -1.11 -16.62
N TRP A 75 2.71 -0.83 -15.34
CA TRP A 75 3.81 0.03 -14.88
C TRP A 75 5.01 -0.77 -14.39
N GLY A 76 4.86 -2.06 -14.10
CA GLY A 76 5.90 -2.88 -13.51
C GLY A 76 5.36 -4.13 -12.84
N ARG A 77 6.04 -4.52 -11.77
CA ARG A 77 5.78 -5.72 -10.99
C ARG A 77 5.80 -5.35 -9.51
N ILE A 78 4.95 -6.00 -8.72
CA ILE A 78 4.81 -5.69 -7.29
C ILE A 78 4.73 -6.95 -6.45
N ALA A 79 5.46 -6.95 -5.33
CA ALA A 79 5.30 -7.90 -4.24
C ALA A 79 4.78 -7.18 -2.99
N VAL A 80 3.76 -7.74 -2.35
CA VAL A 80 3.20 -7.22 -1.08
C VAL A 80 3.79 -8.01 0.07
N MET A 81 4.43 -7.30 0.99
CA MET A 81 5.25 -7.86 2.06
C MET A 81 4.78 -7.36 3.43
N ALA A 82 5.09 -8.13 4.47
CA ALA A 82 5.01 -7.73 5.86
C ALA A 82 6.38 -7.90 6.54
N ASP A 83 6.85 -6.90 7.26
CA ASP A 83 8.09 -7.04 8.04
C ASP A 83 7.85 -7.85 9.34
N PRO A 84 8.91 -8.27 10.07
CA PRO A 84 8.77 -8.99 11.34
C PRO A 84 8.05 -8.23 12.46
N PHE A 85 7.82 -6.93 12.29
CA PHE A 85 7.13 -6.06 13.25
C PHE A 85 5.65 -5.85 12.88
N GLY A 86 5.17 -6.49 11.81
CA GLY A 86 3.80 -6.44 11.35
C GLY A 86 3.48 -5.27 10.43
N HIS A 87 4.46 -4.47 10.00
CA HIS A 87 4.22 -3.38 9.06
C HIS A 87 4.12 -3.89 7.63
N GLY A 88 3.12 -3.41 6.89
CA GLY A 88 2.99 -3.67 5.45
C GLY A 88 3.89 -2.76 4.62
N TYR A 89 4.54 -3.32 3.61
CA TYR A 89 5.30 -2.58 2.59
C TYR A 89 5.25 -3.33 1.25
N CYS A 90 5.62 -2.64 0.16
CA CYS A 90 5.73 -3.27 -1.15
C CYS A 90 7.14 -3.13 -1.74
N LEU A 91 7.52 -4.13 -2.52
CA LEU A 91 8.67 -4.09 -3.40
C LEU A 91 8.16 -3.90 -4.82
N ILE A 92 8.75 -2.96 -5.56
CA ILE A 92 8.31 -2.59 -6.90
C ILE A 92 9.51 -2.61 -7.85
N GLU A 93 9.39 -3.39 -8.92
CA GLU A 93 10.28 -3.32 -10.08
C GLU A 93 9.51 -2.62 -11.20
N PHE A 94 9.92 -1.40 -11.55
CA PHE A 94 9.27 -0.64 -12.62
C PHE A 94 9.73 -1.11 -14.00
N THR A 95 8.81 -1.07 -14.96
CA THR A 95 9.20 -0.98 -16.37
C THR A 95 9.88 0.36 -16.64
N ALA A 96 10.51 0.52 -17.81
CA ALA A 96 11.08 1.80 -18.22
C ALA A 96 10.09 2.99 -18.22
N ALA A 97 8.78 2.72 -18.21
CA ALA A 97 7.74 3.74 -18.12
C ALA A 97 7.38 4.16 -16.67
N GLY A 98 7.77 3.40 -15.65
CA GLY A 98 7.48 3.71 -14.25
C GLY A 98 6.00 3.99 -13.95
N TYR A 99 5.72 4.84 -12.95
CA TYR A 99 4.36 5.30 -12.65
C TYR A 99 3.76 6.24 -13.72
N ASP A 100 4.54 6.75 -14.69
CA ASP A 100 3.98 7.54 -15.80
C ASP A 100 3.00 6.72 -16.65
N ALA A 101 3.17 5.39 -16.67
CA ALA A 101 2.22 4.46 -17.27
C ALA A 101 0.84 4.46 -16.55
N VAL A 102 0.80 4.80 -15.26
CA VAL A 102 -0.47 4.94 -14.49
C VAL A 102 -1.12 6.29 -14.77
N ALA A 103 -0.34 7.37 -14.91
CA ALA A 103 -0.85 8.71 -15.21
C ALA A 103 -1.62 8.76 -16.55
N SER A 104 -1.25 7.88 -17.49
CA SER A 104 -1.92 7.73 -18.80
C SER A 104 -3.29 7.03 -18.73
N SER A 105 -3.64 6.44 -17.57
CA SER A 105 -4.89 5.69 -17.36
C SER A 105 -5.90 6.38 -16.43
N VAL A 106 -5.53 7.54 -15.87
CA VAL A 106 -6.51 8.41 -15.19
C VAL A 106 -7.35 9.07 -16.27
N GLN A 107 -8.54 8.53 -16.53
CA GLN A 107 -9.56 9.29 -17.25
C GLN A 107 -9.77 10.60 -16.49
N HIS A 108 -9.52 11.72 -17.15
CA HIS A 108 -9.81 13.06 -16.65
C HIS A 108 -11.25 13.10 -16.13
N PHE A 109 -11.42 13.08 -14.82
CA PHE A 109 -12.73 13.20 -14.20
C PHE A 109 -13.10 14.69 -14.23
N ASP A 110 -13.83 15.11 -15.27
CA ASP A 110 -14.11 16.52 -15.56
C ASP A 110 -15.09 17.20 -14.58
N GLY A 111 -15.27 16.63 -13.37
CA GLY A 111 -16.08 17.19 -12.29
C GLY A 111 -17.57 17.43 -12.61
N ARG A 112 -18.02 17.13 -13.83
CA ARG A 112 -19.39 17.41 -14.27
C ARG A 112 -20.33 16.37 -13.65
N PRO A 113 -21.31 16.79 -12.83
CA PRO A 113 -22.31 15.86 -12.33
C PRO A 113 -23.10 15.24 -13.50
N PRO A 114 -23.51 13.96 -13.39
CA PRO A 114 -24.28 13.30 -14.42
C PRO A 114 -25.57 14.09 -14.69
N ALA A 115 -25.89 14.28 -15.97
CA ALA A 115 -27.08 15.02 -16.38
C ALA A 115 -28.33 14.39 -15.73
N PRO A 116 -29.27 15.20 -15.21
CA PRO A 116 -30.47 14.68 -14.59
C PRO A 116 -31.26 13.85 -15.61
N ARG A 117 -31.65 12.63 -15.22
CA ARG A 117 -32.52 11.78 -16.04
C ARG A 117 -33.83 12.54 -16.24
N ARG A 118 -34.25 12.71 -17.50
CA ARG A 118 -35.57 13.27 -17.80
C ARG A 118 -36.61 12.35 -17.18
N GLY A 119 -37.26 12.82 -16.11
CA GLY A 119 -38.42 12.16 -15.55
C GLY A 119 -39.50 12.09 -16.62
N THR A 120 -40.00 10.90 -16.89
CA THR A 120 -41.25 10.71 -17.62
C THR A 120 -42.35 11.43 -16.85
N SER A 121 -43.01 12.40 -17.48
CA SER A 121 -44.10 13.14 -16.85
C SER A 121 -45.23 12.16 -16.53
N LEU A 122 -45.53 11.96 -15.24
CA LEU A 122 -46.82 11.43 -14.84
C LEU A 122 -47.89 12.46 -15.25
N GLY A 123 -48.87 11.99 -16.02
CA GLY A 123 -49.98 12.78 -16.52
C GLY A 123 -50.78 13.43 -15.38
N ARG A 124 -51.19 14.68 -15.61
CA ARG A 124 -52.14 15.40 -14.75
C ARG A 124 -53.48 14.66 -14.69
N PRO A 125 -54.11 14.51 -13.51
CA PRO A 125 -55.50 14.06 -13.44
C PRO A 125 -56.44 15.17 -13.94
N GLN A 126 -57.35 14.81 -14.84
CA GLN A 126 -58.42 15.69 -15.32
C GLN A 126 -59.42 15.98 -14.20
N CYS A 127 -59.74 17.26 -13.99
CA CYS A 127 -60.91 17.67 -13.22
C CYS A 127 -62.17 17.39 -14.06
N VAL A 128 -63.15 16.68 -13.49
CA VAL A 128 -64.49 16.54 -14.06
C VAL A 128 -65.42 17.46 -13.26
N SER A 129 -66.21 18.24 -14.00
CA SER A 129 -67.20 19.22 -13.54
C SER A 129 -68.38 18.62 -12.79
#